data_AF-A0A5N5SU21-F1
#
_entry.id   AF-A0A5N5SU21-F1
#
_cell.length_a   1.000
_cell.length_b   1.000
_cell.length_c   1.000
_cell.angle_alpha   90.00
_cell.angle_beta   90.00
_cell.angle_gamma   90.00
#
_symmetry.space_group_name_H-M   'P 1'
#
loop_
_entity.id
_entity.type
_entity.pdbx_description
1 polymer ?
#
loop_
_entity_poly.entity_id
_entity_poly.type
_entity_poly.pdbx_seq_one_letter_code
_entity_poly.pdbx_strand_id
1 'polypeptide(L)'
;MNFEDKWRQYIEDFYTTYGADILTDQQISIFYGPACTHKGGEYINDCEYDGAYIALNHLYGNLVEPTEHTGLFPGLFDTFDQDEFFDNNAKASSMDSAGYVYVPSECISKNVTCKLHVVFHGCEQGSEFLGDTYVTKSGYIEVAELNNIILIFPQVIKELVNNPNGCFDWWGYTGMLKYAKKDGVQNIGIKAMVDRLVYGY
;
A
#
# COMPACT_ATOMS: atom_id res chain seq x y z
N MET A 1 -22.52 -8.20 -17.81
CA MET A 1 -21.24 -7.64 -17.35
C MET A 1 -21.47 -6.28 -16.76
N ASN A 2 -21.18 -6.14 -15.48
CA ASN A 2 -21.15 -4.84 -14.79
C ASN A 2 -19.89 -4.05 -15.25
N PHE A 3 -19.68 -2.85 -14.70
CA PHE A 3 -18.52 -2.03 -15.05
C PHE A 3 -17.19 -2.72 -14.70
N GLU A 4 -17.11 -3.38 -13.54
CA GLU A 4 -15.91 -4.07 -13.08
C GLU A 4 -15.52 -5.23 -13.99
N ASP A 5 -16.49 -6.04 -14.45
CA ASP A 5 -16.24 -7.15 -15.36
C ASP A 5 -15.66 -6.64 -16.70
N LYS A 6 -16.21 -5.52 -17.21
CA LYS A 6 -15.70 -4.91 -18.45
C LYS A 6 -14.29 -4.35 -18.26
N TRP A 7 -14.00 -3.79 -17.09
CA TRP A 7 -12.70 -3.23 -16.78
C TRP A 7 -11.63 -4.33 -16.62
N ARG A 8 -11.98 -5.42 -15.92
CA ARG A 8 -11.14 -6.63 -15.82
C ARG A 8 -10.81 -7.19 -17.21
N GLN A 9 -11.82 -7.39 -18.06
CA GLN A 9 -11.60 -7.87 -19.42
C GLN A 9 -10.68 -6.93 -20.22
N TYR A 10 -10.88 -5.62 -20.13
CA TYR A 10 -10.03 -4.64 -20.81
C TYR A 10 -8.56 -4.74 -20.37
N ILE A 11 -8.32 -4.91 -19.07
CA ILE A 11 -6.96 -5.10 -18.52
C ILE A 11 -6.36 -6.41 -19.05
N GLU A 12 -7.09 -7.51 -19.01
CA GLU A 12 -6.65 -8.81 -19.53
C GLU A 12 -6.29 -8.74 -21.01
N ASP A 13 -7.16 -8.14 -21.84
CA ASP A 13 -6.91 -7.96 -23.27
C ASP A 13 -5.68 -7.09 -23.52
N PHE A 14 -5.51 -6.01 -22.75
CA PHE A 14 -4.35 -5.11 -22.86
C PHE A 14 -3.05 -5.85 -22.59
N TYR A 15 -2.91 -6.55 -21.47
CA TYR A 15 -1.66 -7.24 -21.12
C TYR A 15 -1.40 -8.46 -22.01
N THR A 16 -2.45 -9.21 -22.40
CA THR A 16 -2.32 -10.33 -23.33
C THR A 16 -1.81 -9.86 -24.69
N THR A 17 -2.19 -8.65 -25.14
CA THR A 17 -1.66 -8.04 -26.38
C THR A 17 -0.13 -7.89 -26.35
N TYR A 18 0.46 -7.71 -25.16
CA TYR A 18 1.92 -7.61 -24.98
C TYR A 18 2.56 -8.96 -24.59
N GLY A 19 1.83 -10.07 -24.69
CA GLY A 19 2.32 -11.42 -24.39
C GLY A 19 2.48 -11.70 -22.89
N ALA A 20 1.80 -10.94 -22.03
CA ALA A 20 1.76 -11.20 -20.60
C ALA A 20 0.52 -12.03 -20.23
N ASP A 21 0.72 -13.10 -19.47
CA ASP A 21 -0.35 -13.90 -18.88
C ASP A 21 -0.70 -13.32 -17.50
N ILE A 22 -1.93 -12.82 -17.33
CA ILE A 22 -2.39 -12.32 -16.03
C ILE A 22 -2.83 -13.50 -15.16
N LEU A 23 -2.04 -13.82 -14.13
CA LEU A 23 -2.38 -14.85 -13.16
C LEU A 23 -3.26 -14.31 -12.03
N THR A 24 -2.97 -13.10 -11.56
CA THR A 24 -3.78 -12.41 -10.56
C THR A 24 -3.83 -10.90 -10.81
N ASP A 25 -4.89 -10.29 -10.31
CA ASP A 25 -5.12 -8.84 -10.23
C ASP A 25 -5.13 -8.35 -8.77
N GLN A 26 -4.69 -9.23 -7.85
CA GLN A 26 -4.65 -9.02 -6.40
C GLN A 26 -3.23 -8.67 -5.94
N GLN A 27 -3.09 -8.21 -4.70
CA GLN A 27 -1.76 -8.04 -4.10
C GLN A 27 -1.01 -9.38 -4.11
N ILE A 28 0.25 -9.35 -4.54
CA ILE A 28 1.09 -10.54 -4.61
C ILE A 28 1.94 -10.64 -3.34
N SER A 29 1.97 -11.83 -2.75
CA SER A 29 2.83 -12.27 -1.66
C SER A 29 3.51 -13.59 -2.08
N ILE A 30 4.55 -13.99 -1.35
CA ILE A 30 5.26 -15.27 -1.51
C ILE A 30 5.03 -16.22 -0.33
N PHE A 31 4.22 -15.81 0.66
CA PHE A 31 4.06 -16.55 1.91
C PHE A 31 2.65 -16.50 2.52
N TYR A 32 1.74 -15.73 1.94
CA TYR A 32 0.41 -15.51 2.51
C TYR A 32 -0.69 -15.41 1.46
N GLY A 33 -1.86 -15.93 1.83
CA GLY A 33 -3.04 -15.95 1.00
C GLY A 33 -3.21 -17.28 0.26
N PRO A 34 -4.35 -17.46 -0.43
CA PRO A 34 -4.57 -18.60 -1.30
C PRO A 34 -3.70 -18.51 -2.56
N ALA A 35 -3.64 -19.60 -3.32
CA ALA A 35 -2.92 -19.67 -4.60
C ALA A 35 -3.31 -18.52 -5.55
N CYS A 36 -2.35 -18.07 -6.37
CA CYS A 36 -2.50 -16.96 -7.31
C CYS A 36 -3.78 -16.94 -8.17
N THR A 37 -4.31 -18.11 -8.53
CA THR A 37 -5.54 -18.22 -9.35
C THR A 37 -6.84 -17.99 -8.56
N HIS A 38 -6.77 -17.88 -7.23
CA HIS A 38 -7.93 -17.63 -6.39
C HIS A 38 -8.37 -16.17 -6.49
N LYS A 39 -9.69 -15.96 -6.59
CA LYS A 39 -10.30 -14.62 -6.66
C LYS A 39 -11.15 -14.36 -5.42
N GLY A 40 -11.06 -13.14 -4.89
CA GLY A 40 -11.78 -12.71 -3.68
C GLY A 40 -10.99 -12.93 -2.39
N GLY A 41 -11.67 -12.73 -1.26
CA GLY A 41 -11.07 -12.83 0.08
C GLY A 41 -10.38 -11.53 0.48
N GLU A 42 -9.16 -11.66 1.02
CA GLU A 42 -8.36 -10.53 1.50
C GLU A 42 -7.59 -9.82 0.37
N TYR A 43 -7.75 -10.29 -0.87
CA TYR A 43 -7.13 -9.71 -2.05
C TYR A 43 -5.58 -9.72 -1.98
N ILE A 44 -5.03 -10.72 -1.29
CA ILE A 44 -3.60 -11.05 -1.22
C ILE A 44 -3.46 -12.52 -1.61
N ASN A 45 -2.58 -12.82 -2.57
CA ASN A 45 -2.34 -14.19 -3.02
C ASN A 45 -0.89 -14.59 -2.88
N ASP A 46 -0.68 -15.86 -2.52
CA ASP A 46 0.61 -16.51 -2.62
C ASP A 46 0.81 -16.98 -4.06
N CYS A 47 1.69 -16.26 -4.77
CA CYS A 47 1.99 -16.51 -6.18
C CYS A 47 3.38 -17.08 -6.40
N GLU A 48 4.08 -17.56 -5.36
CA GLU A 48 5.49 -17.99 -5.44
C GLU A 48 6.38 -16.90 -6.09
N TYR A 49 6.01 -15.64 -5.90
CA TYR A 49 6.61 -14.47 -6.55
C TYR A 49 6.70 -13.33 -5.54
N ASP A 50 7.91 -12.85 -5.25
CA ASP A 50 8.09 -11.74 -4.32
C ASP A 50 7.83 -10.40 -5.02
N GLY A 51 6.54 -10.08 -5.17
CA GLY A 51 6.09 -8.87 -5.85
C GLY A 51 6.58 -7.58 -5.16
N ALA A 52 6.65 -7.58 -3.83
CA ALA A 52 7.16 -6.44 -3.06
C ALA A 52 8.66 -6.23 -3.32
N TYR A 53 9.48 -7.28 -3.24
CA TYR A 53 10.90 -7.20 -3.56
C TYR A 53 11.13 -6.73 -4.99
N ILE A 54 10.45 -7.33 -5.97
CA ILE A 54 10.67 -7.03 -7.38
C ILE A 54 10.29 -5.58 -7.69
N ALA A 55 9.16 -5.09 -7.16
CA ALA A 55 8.75 -3.70 -7.33
C ALA A 55 9.75 -2.71 -6.70
N LEU A 56 10.15 -2.96 -5.44
CA LEU A 56 11.10 -2.07 -4.75
C LEU A 56 12.49 -2.12 -5.38
N ASN A 57 12.96 -3.29 -5.80
CA ASN A 57 14.26 -3.46 -6.42
C ASN A 57 14.31 -2.82 -7.81
N HIS A 58 13.20 -2.81 -8.55
CA HIS A 58 13.09 -2.04 -9.78
C HIS A 58 13.29 -0.53 -9.54
N LEU A 59 12.73 0.01 -8.46
CA LEU A 59 12.80 1.44 -8.13
C LEU A 59 14.15 1.87 -7.53
N TYR A 60 14.70 1.07 -6.62
CA TYR A 60 15.87 1.46 -5.83
C TYR A 60 17.17 0.80 -6.30
N GLY A 61 17.09 -0.37 -6.95
CA GLY A 61 18.22 -1.17 -7.39
C GLY A 61 19.04 -1.79 -6.24
N ASN A 62 19.73 -2.89 -6.55
CA ASN A 62 20.68 -3.56 -5.65
C ASN A 62 20.12 -3.87 -4.25
N LEU A 63 18.83 -4.19 -4.16
CA LEU A 63 18.23 -4.61 -2.88
C LEU A 63 18.56 -6.07 -2.57
N VAL A 64 18.74 -6.37 -1.29
CA VAL A 64 18.82 -7.72 -0.75
C VAL A 64 17.42 -8.33 -0.74
N GLU A 65 17.27 -9.47 -1.41
CA GLU A 65 16.02 -10.23 -1.41
C GLU A 65 15.82 -10.95 -0.07
N PRO A 66 14.64 -10.85 0.56
CA PRO A 66 14.32 -11.65 1.73
C PRO A 66 14.32 -13.14 1.40
N THR A 67 14.87 -13.95 2.31
CA THR A 67 14.83 -15.42 2.20
C THR A 67 13.88 -16.04 3.23
N GLU A 68 13.37 -15.23 4.15
CA GLU A 68 12.54 -15.64 5.28
C GLU A 68 11.38 -14.64 5.42
N HIS A 69 10.16 -15.17 5.54
CA HIS A 69 8.92 -14.40 5.65
C HIS A 69 8.19 -14.74 6.95
N THR A 70 8.94 -14.73 8.05
CA THR A 70 8.46 -15.22 9.35
C THR A 70 7.48 -14.27 10.04
N GLY A 71 7.32 -13.04 9.52
CA GLY A 71 6.50 -11.99 10.13
C GLY A 71 7.07 -11.42 11.44
N LEU A 72 8.31 -11.78 11.81
CA LEU A 72 8.99 -11.30 13.00
C LEU A 72 10.19 -10.45 12.61
N PHE A 73 10.07 -9.13 12.73
CA PHE A 73 11.15 -8.19 12.40
C PHE A 73 11.52 -7.34 13.62
N PRO A 74 12.81 -7.00 13.80
CA PRO A 74 13.28 -6.25 14.95
C PRO A 74 13.05 -4.73 14.84
N GLY A 75 12.56 -4.25 13.69
CA GLY A 75 12.20 -2.86 13.50
C GLY A 75 10.95 -2.46 14.30
N LEU A 76 10.67 -1.15 14.28
CA LEU A 76 9.52 -0.55 14.94
C LEU A 76 8.32 -0.62 14.00
N PHE A 77 7.30 -1.37 14.40
CA PHE A 77 5.98 -1.33 13.80
C PHE A 77 5.04 -0.53 14.72
N ASP A 78 4.46 0.56 14.22
CA ASP A 78 3.59 1.42 15.00
C ASP A 78 2.50 2.06 14.13
N THR A 79 1.57 2.73 14.79
CA THR A 79 0.55 3.58 14.16
C THR A 79 0.91 5.05 14.28
N PHE A 80 0.38 5.88 13.39
CA PHE A 80 0.47 7.34 13.48
C PHE A 80 -0.88 7.99 13.21
N ASP A 81 -1.08 9.18 13.77
CA ASP A 81 -2.30 9.96 13.61
C ASP A 81 -2.36 10.61 12.21
N GLN A 82 -3.32 10.21 11.38
CA GLN A 82 -3.53 10.81 10.07
C GLN A 82 -4.29 12.13 10.15
N ASP A 83 -5.10 12.37 11.19
CA ASP A 83 -5.90 13.60 11.33
C ASP A 83 -5.00 14.85 11.31
N GLU A 84 -3.77 14.73 11.80
CA GLU A 84 -2.73 15.76 11.73
C GLU A 84 -2.48 16.29 10.31
N PHE A 85 -2.70 15.47 9.27
CA PHE A 85 -2.44 15.79 7.88
C PHE A 85 -3.70 16.20 7.09
N PHE A 86 -4.85 16.31 7.76
CA PHE A 86 -6.15 16.60 7.14
C PHE A 86 -6.97 17.61 7.96
N ASP A 87 -6.35 18.68 8.45
CA ASP A 87 -7.01 19.72 9.26
C ASP A 87 -7.79 19.16 10.47
N ASN A 88 -7.27 18.08 11.07
CA ASN A 88 -7.91 17.30 12.13
C ASN A 88 -9.25 16.64 11.73
N ASN A 89 -9.42 16.31 10.45
CA ASN A 89 -10.62 15.67 9.92
C ASN A 89 -10.33 14.78 8.68
N ALA A 90 -9.51 13.74 8.87
CA ALA A 90 -9.16 12.78 7.83
C ALA A 90 -10.40 12.11 7.21
N LYS A 91 -11.40 11.80 8.04
CA LYS A 91 -12.63 11.11 7.62
C LYS A 91 -13.44 11.87 6.57
N ALA A 92 -13.37 13.20 6.54
CA ALA A 92 -14.02 14.00 5.50
C ALA A 92 -13.48 13.71 4.08
N SER A 93 -12.30 13.09 3.98
CA SER A 93 -11.67 12.66 2.72
C SER A 93 -11.57 11.12 2.60
N SER A 94 -12.39 10.38 3.36
CA SER A 94 -12.34 8.92 3.49
C SER A 94 -10.98 8.37 3.94
N MET A 95 -10.17 9.17 4.63
CA MET A 95 -8.93 8.69 5.26
C MET A 95 -9.27 8.22 6.67
N ASP A 96 -8.65 7.13 7.13
CA ASP A 96 -8.76 6.71 8.55
C ASP A 96 -8.12 7.78 9.46
N SER A 97 -8.42 7.75 10.76
CA SER A 97 -7.67 8.55 11.75
C SER A 97 -6.28 8.00 12.03
N ALA A 98 -6.00 6.72 11.72
CA ALA A 98 -4.70 6.10 11.96
C ALA A 98 -4.10 5.50 10.68
N GLY A 99 -2.80 5.66 10.51
CA GLY A 99 -1.98 4.99 9.49
C GLY A 99 -0.94 4.09 10.16
N TYR A 100 -0.25 3.25 9.38
CA TYR A 100 0.85 2.42 9.91
C TYR A 100 2.20 2.89 9.41
N VAL A 101 3.23 2.73 10.25
CA VAL A 101 4.62 2.97 9.90
C VAL A 101 5.45 1.75 10.29
N TYR A 102 6.41 1.41 9.43
CA TYR A 102 7.47 0.47 9.76
C TYR A 102 8.82 1.17 9.61
N VAL A 103 9.61 1.19 10.69
CA VAL A 103 10.96 1.76 10.71
C VAL A 103 11.97 0.63 10.93
N PRO A 104 12.84 0.34 9.96
CA PRO A 104 13.84 -0.71 10.10
C PRO A 104 14.77 -0.51 11.31
N SER A 105 15.26 -1.61 11.89
CA SER A 105 16.10 -1.54 13.09
C SER A 105 17.36 -0.66 12.91
N GLU A 106 18.00 -0.73 11.75
CA GLU A 106 19.14 0.13 11.39
C GLU A 106 18.75 1.62 11.24
N CYS A 107 17.51 1.91 10.79
CA CYS A 107 17.00 3.27 10.73
C CYS A 107 16.75 3.85 12.12
N ILE A 108 16.31 3.02 13.08
CA ILE A 108 16.12 3.43 14.49
C ILE A 108 17.46 3.77 15.13
N SER A 109 18.52 3.03 14.82
CA SER A 109 19.86 3.29 15.36
C SER A 109 20.48 4.60 14.85
N LYS A 110 19.93 5.17 13.77
CA LYS A 110 20.36 6.41 13.10
C LYS A 110 21.80 6.37 12.55
N ASN A 111 22.34 5.17 12.33
CA ASN A 111 23.70 4.99 11.81
C ASN A 111 23.76 4.87 10.29
N VAL A 112 22.61 4.79 9.63
CA VAL A 112 22.50 4.65 8.18
C VAL A 112 21.57 5.70 7.60
N THR A 113 21.74 6.00 6.30
CA THR A 113 20.73 6.76 5.55
C THR A 113 19.62 5.81 5.13
N CYS A 114 18.39 6.17 5.47
CA CYS A 114 17.21 5.38 5.12
C CYS A 114 16.47 5.97 3.93
N LYS A 115 15.89 5.07 3.13
CA LYS A 115 14.94 5.42 2.08
C LYS A 115 13.54 5.50 2.69
N LEU A 116 12.59 6.07 1.96
CA LEU A 116 11.18 6.09 2.33
C LEU A 116 10.37 5.55 1.15
N HIS A 117 9.39 4.69 1.44
CA HIS A 117 8.41 4.21 0.48
C HIS A 117 7.00 4.30 1.06
N VAL A 118 6.04 4.70 0.23
CA VAL A 118 4.62 4.75 0.60
C VAL A 118 3.93 3.55 -0.04
N VAL A 119 3.34 2.68 0.77
CA VAL A 119 2.65 1.49 0.28
C VAL A 119 1.14 1.73 0.37
N PHE A 120 0.46 1.63 -0.76
CA PHE A 120 -0.98 1.81 -0.87
C PHE A 120 -1.67 0.45 -0.91
N HIS A 121 -2.68 0.25 -0.06
CA HIS A 121 -3.56 -0.90 -0.12
C HIS A 121 -4.66 -0.71 -1.18
N GLY A 122 -5.27 -1.81 -1.63
CA GLY A 122 -6.44 -1.78 -2.52
C GLY A 122 -7.75 -1.49 -1.79
N CYS A 123 -8.84 -1.40 -2.53
CA CYS A 123 -10.19 -1.36 -1.95
C CYS A 123 -10.42 -2.58 -1.04
N GLU A 124 -11.15 -2.42 0.05
CA GLU A 124 -11.44 -3.47 1.04
C GLU A 124 -10.20 -4.08 1.72
N GLN A 125 -9.02 -3.46 1.57
CA GLN A 125 -7.77 -3.91 2.18
C GLN A 125 -7.25 -3.01 3.30
N GLY A 126 -7.97 -1.92 3.61
CA GLY A 126 -7.62 -1.03 4.70
C GLY A 126 -7.83 -1.66 6.08
N SER A 127 -7.31 -1.00 7.11
CA SER A 127 -7.45 -1.33 8.53
C SER A 127 -8.88 -1.66 8.95
N GLU A 128 -9.87 -0.90 8.47
CA GLU A 128 -11.29 -1.11 8.76
C GLU A 128 -11.78 -2.50 8.32
N PHE A 129 -11.18 -3.08 7.28
CA PHE A 129 -11.59 -4.35 6.70
C PHE A 129 -10.71 -5.51 7.19
N LEU A 130 -9.39 -5.32 7.19
CA LEU A 130 -8.43 -6.41 7.38
C LEU A 130 -7.50 -6.23 8.60
N GLY A 131 -7.69 -5.18 9.40
CA GLY A 131 -6.72 -4.82 10.43
C GLY A 131 -5.34 -4.55 9.83
N ASP A 132 -4.28 -5.10 10.43
CA ASP A 132 -2.90 -4.96 9.93
C ASP A 132 -2.51 -6.04 8.90
N THR A 133 -3.45 -6.85 8.41
CA THR A 133 -3.15 -7.97 7.50
C THR A 133 -2.46 -7.50 6.22
N TYR A 134 -2.97 -6.47 5.54
CA TYR A 134 -2.30 -5.95 4.34
C TYR A 134 -0.88 -5.47 4.65
N VAL A 135 -0.71 -4.77 5.77
CA VAL A 135 0.57 -4.19 6.17
C VAL A 135 1.60 -5.29 6.48
N THR A 136 1.17 -6.36 7.17
CA THR A 136 2.07 -7.42 7.64
C THR A 136 2.21 -8.60 6.68
N LYS A 137 1.34 -8.73 5.67
CA LYS A 137 1.30 -9.90 4.77
C LYS A 137 1.55 -9.60 3.30
N SER A 138 1.71 -8.33 2.94
CA SER A 138 2.03 -7.91 1.56
C SER A 138 3.51 -8.11 1.17
N GLY A 139 4.40 -8.44 2.11
CA GLY A 139 5.82 -8.69 1.86
C GLY A 139 6.73 -7.47 1.87
N TYR A 140 6.18 -6.26 2.03
CA TYR A 140 7.00 -5.04 2.00
C TYR A 140 7.91 -4.90 3.24
N ILE A 141 7.46 -5.34 4.42
CA ILE A 141 8.21 -5.16 5.68
C ILE A 141 9.54 -5.94 5.65
N GLU A 142 9.51 -7.17 5.13
CA GLU A 142 10.65 -8.04 4.94
C GLU A 142 11.74 -7.35 4.11
N VAL A 143 11.35 -6.80 2.97
CA VAL A 143 12.25 -6.10 2.06
C VAL A 143 12.76 -4.83 2.74
N ALA A 144 11.89 -4.09 3.42
CA ALA A 144 12.24 -2.85 4.09
C ALA A 144 13.28 -3.03 5.20
N GLU A 145 13.10 -4.04 6.04
CA GLU A 145 14.01 -4.35 7.15
C GLU A 145 15.44 -4.60 6.65
N LEU A 146 15.58 -5.40 5.60
CA LEU A 146 16.89 -5.77 5.05
C LEU A 146 17.58 -4.63 4.28
N ASN A 147 16.83 -3.60 3.89
CA ASN A 147 17.29 -2.60 2.90
C ASN A 147 17.21 -1.15 3.37
N ASN A 148 16.97 -0.93 4.67
CA ASN A 148 16.89 0.39 5.29
C ASN A 148 15.85 1.28 4.62
N ILE A 149 14.66 0.73 4.36
CA ILE A 149 13.53 1.45 3.77
C ILE A 149 12.47 1.64 4.84
N ILE A 150 12.24 2.89 5.25
CA ILE A 150 11.08 3.22 6.08
C ILE A 150 9.84 3.07 5.21
N LEU A 151 8.81 2.43 5.75
CA LEU A 151 7.51 2.29 5.09
C LEU A 151 6.47 3.11 5.83
N ILE A 152 5.61 3.79 5.08
CA ILE A 152 4.33 4.26 5.58
C ILE A 152 3.20 3.64 4.77
N PHE A 153 2.13 3.27 5.47
CA PHE A 153 0.92 2.68 4.92
C PHE A 153 -0.26 3.58 5.29
N PRO A 154 -0.54 4.64 4.51
CA PRO A 154 -1.75 5.42 4.68
C PRO A 154 -2.98 4.51 4.63
N GLN A 155 -3.98 4.80 5.44
CA GLN A 155 -5.22 4.02 5.49
C GLN A 155 -6.41 4.86 5.05
N VAL A 156 -7.29 4.27 4.25
CA VAL A 156 -8.61 4.80 3.92
C VAL A 156 -9.70 3.97 4.59
N ILE A 157 -10.85 4.61 4.83
CA ILE A 157 -12.06 4.01 5.40
C ILE A 157 -13.22 4.14 4.43
N LYS A 158 -14.25 3.32 4.60
CA LYS A 158 -15.45 3.45 3.78
C LYS A 158 -16.20 4.75 4.06
N GLU A 159 -16.78 5.29 3.01
CA GLU A 159 -17.84 6.29 3.05
C GLU A 159 -19.06 5.70 2.34
N LEU A 160 -20.18 5.59 3.05
CA LEU A 160 -21.32 4.75 2.65
C LEU A 160 -21.92 5.06 1.28
N VAL A 161 -21.79 6.31 0.80
CA VAL A 161 -22.43 6.74 -0.44
C VAL A 161 -21.47 6.64 -1.63
N ASN A 162 -20.30 7.29 -1.54
CA ASN A 162 -19.42 7.49 -2.68
C ASN A 162 -18.19 6.59 -2.64
N ASN A 163 -17.84 6.00 -1.49
CA ASN A 163 -16.67 5.13 -1.34
C ASN A 163 -16.95 3.93 -0.38
N PRO A 164 -17.95 3.08 -0.68
CA PRO A 164 -18.40 2.03 0.24
C PRO A 164 -17.34 0.95 0.50
N ASN A 165 -16.35 0.84 -0.38
CA ASN A 165 -15.30 -0.18 -0.32
C ASN A 165 -13.99 0.37 0.27
N GLY A 166 -13.95 1.62 0.74
CA GLY A 166 -12.74 2.22 1.31
C GLY A 166 -11.55 2.17 0.35
N CYS A 167 -11.69 2.75 -0.83
CA CYS A 167 -10.62 2.91 -1.82
C CYS A 167 -9.94 4.28 -1.68
N PHE A 168 -8.72 4.40 -2.17
CA PHE A 168 -8.13 5.71 -2.46
C PHE A 168 -8.88 6.42 -3.60
N ASP A 169 -8.87 7.74 -3.60
CA ASP A 169 -9.65 8.51 -4.57
C ASP A 169 -9.02 8.51 -5.97
N TRP A 170 -9.52 7.60 -6.80
CA TRP A 170 -9.17 7.52 -8.23
C TRP A 170 -10.34 7.86 -9.16
N TRP A 171 -11.50 8.26 -8.62
CA TRP A 171 -12.70 8.62 -9.41
C TRP A 171 -13.34 9.97 -9.04
N GLY A 172 -12.75 10.72 -8.12
CA GLY A 172 -13.11 12.09 -7.80
C GLY A 172 -14.10 12.30 -6.68
N TYR A 173 -14.27 11.33 -5.75
CA TYR A 173 -15.23 11.48 -4.65
C TYR A 173 -14.81 12.54 -3.62
N THR A 174 -13.52 12.90 -3.56
CA THR A 174 -13.02 14.03 -2.76
C THR A 174 -12.95 15.35 -3.54
N GLY A 175 -13.36 15.33 -4.81
CA GLY A 175 -13.41 16.50 -5.68
C GLY A 175 -13.06 16.18 -7.13
N MET A 176 -14.08 16.09 -7.99
CA MET A 176 -13.96 15.65 -9.39
C MET A 176 -12.90 16.36 -10.24
N LEU A 177 -12.59 17.63 -9.96
CA LEU A 177 -11.64 18.41 -10.74
C LEU A 177 -10.19 18.33 -10.25
N LYS A 178 -9.96 17.76 -9.06
CA LYS A 178 -8.68 17.87 -8.33
C LYS A 178 -8.11 16.55 -7.81
N TYR A 179 -8.90 15.49 -7.67
CA TYR A 179 -8.46 14.23 -7.05
C TYR A 179 -7.13 13.69 -7.61
N ALA A 180 -6.94 13.72 -8.93
CA ALA A 180 -5.72 13.26 -9.60
C ALA A 180 -4.60 14.34 -9.71
N LYS A 181 -4.78 15.52 -9.13
CA LYS A 181 -3.83 16.64 -9.19
C LYS A 181 -3.02 16.75 -7.90
N LYS A 182 -1.91 17.49 -7.97
CA LYS A 182 -1.07 17.80 -6.81
C LYS A 182 -1.84 18.49 -5.67
N ASP A 183 -2.93 19.18 -5.99
CA ASP A 183 -3.79 19.87 -5.03
C ASP A 183 -5.05 19.07 -4.64
N GLY A 184 -5.11 17.77 -4.96
CA GLY A 184 -6.11 16.85 -4.44
C GLY A 184 -5.89 16.59 -2.94
N VAL A 185 -6.98 16.48 -2.16
CA VAL A 185 -6.89 16.45 -0.70
C VAL A 185 -6.11 15.24 -0.17
N GLN A 186 -6.35 14.04 -0.70
CA GLN A 186 -5.59 12.84 -0.32
C GLN A 186 -4.10 12.99 -0.69
N ASN A 187 -3.80 13.50 -1.89
CA ASN A 187 -2.42 13.72 -2.33
C ASN A 187 -1.67 14.72 -1.43
N ILE A 188 -2.34 15.80 -1.00
CA ILE A 188 -1.76 16.77 -0.06
C ILE A 188 -1.46 16.10 1.28
N GLY A 189 -2.41 15.36 1.85
CA GLY A 189 -2.22 14.69 3.14
C GLY A 189 -1.09 13.66 3.11
N ILE A 190 -1.05 12.80 2.08
CA ILE A 190 0.04 11.84 1.89
C ILE A 190 1.39 12.55 1.72
N LYS A 191 1.44 13.63 0.94
CA LYS A 191 2.66 14.42 0.78
C LYS A 191 3.12 15.03 2.11
N ALA A 192 2.20 15.48 2.95
CA ALA A 192 2.52 16.00 4.28
C ALA A 192 3.06 14.91 5.23
N MET A 193 2.54 13.67 5.16
CA MET A 193 3.12 12.50 5.86
C MET A 193 4.56 12.23 5.42
N VAL A 194 4.81 12.26 4.10
CA VAL A 194 6.16 12.11 3.54
C VAL A 194 7.09 13.23 4.03
N ASP A 195 6.63 14.48 3.99
CA ASP A 195 7.41 15.64 4.41
C ASP A 195 7.77 15.58 5.90
N ARG A 196 6.87 15.09 6.76
CA ARG A 196 7.16 14.85 8.17
C ARG A 196 8.37 13.94 8.37
N LEU A 197 8.48 12.87 7.59
CA LEU A 197 9.55 11.90 7.71
C LEU A 197 10.85 12.34 7.03
N VAL A 198 10.77 13.17 5.98
CA VAL A 198 11.96 13.63 5.25
C VAL A 198 12.59 14.86 5.90
N TYR A 199 11.80 15.75 6.50
CA TYR A 199 12.27 17.01 7.08
C TYR A 199 12.25 17.05 8.61
N GLY A 200 11.70 16.03 9.27
CA GLY A 200 11.63 15.93 10.74
C GLY A 200 12.84 15.27 11.42
N TYR A 201 13.92 15.00 10.67
CA TYR A 201 15.19 14.46 11.18
C TYR A 201 16.28 15.54 11.25
#